data_AF-A0A931S0J2-F1
#
_entry.id   AF-A0A931S0J2-F1
#
_cell.length_a   1.000
_cell.length_b   1.000
_cell.length_c   1.000
_cell.angle_alpha   90.00
_cell.angle_beta   90.00
_cell.angle_gamma   90.00
#
_symmetry.space_group_name_H-M   'P 1'
#
loop_
_entity.id
_entity.type
_entity.pdbx_description
1 polymer ?
#
loop_
_entity_poly.entity_id
_entity_poly.type
_entity_poly.pdbx_seq_one_letter_code
_entity_poly.pdbx_strand_id
1 'polypeptide(L)'
;MPSSQIKICLETGCRNAQTTKGYCRLHYLKNWKGLKSEAHKKAAERLNRYVEGIVKKYPDRYMEVIRKDLRGKKDFEPFLDDPAGEDVQGIMEDLGYTDDESIERLLNNLRINKEF
;
A
#
# COMPACT_ATOMS: atom_id res chain seq x y z
N MET A 1 41.18 -12.35 14.28
CA MET A 1 40.40 -11.09 14.30
C MET A 1 39.44 -11.13 13.12
N PRO A 2 38.13 -10.88 13.29
CA PRO A 2 37.22 -10.85 12.16
C PRO A 2 37.55 -9.64 11.29
N SER A 3 37.93 -9.89 10.05
CA SER A 3 38.21 -8.85 9.06
C SER A 3 36.92 -8.13 8.69
N SER A 4 36.77 -6.87 9.09
CA SER A 4 35.65 -6.03 8.69
C SER A 4 35.75 -5.73 7.19
N GLN A 5 35.07 -6.53 6.37
CA GLN A 5 34.96 -6.28 4.94
C GLN A 5 34.07 -5.06 4.70
N ILE A 6 34.67 -3.97 4.20
CA ILE A 6 33.94 -2.77 3.79
C ILE A 6 33.22 -3.09 2.48
N LYS A 7 31.88 -3.05 2.51
CA LYS A 7 31.06 -3.20 1.30
C LYS A 7 31.02 -1.87 0.54
N ILE A 8 31.06 -1.95 -0.79
CA ILE A 8 31.03 -0.78 -1.68
C ILE A 8 29.59 -0.51 -2.10
N CYS A 9 29.28 0.77 -2.34
CA CYS A 9 27.99 1.24 -2.86
C CYS A 9 27.55 0.47 -4.12
N LEU A 10 26.26 0.14 -4.21
CA LEU A 10 25.63 -0.55 -5.34
C LEU A 10 25.54 0.29 -6.62
N GLU A 11 25.53 1.63 -6.51
CA GLU A 11 25.52 2.51 -7.68
C GLU A 11 26.75 2.26 -8.57
N THR A 12 26.50 2.01 -9.86
CA THR A 12 27.54 1.76 -10.86
C THR A 12 28.58 2.89 -10.90
N GLY A 13 29.85 2.53 -10.75
CA GLY A 13 30.96 3.48 -10.76
C GLY A 13 31.21 4.18 -9.42
N CYS A 14 30.41 3.94 -8.38
CA CYS A 14 30.66 4.48 -7.05
C CYS A 14 31.63 3.60 -6.26
N ARG A 15 32.72 4.18 -5.73
CA ARG A 15 33.71 3.49 -4.88
C ARG A 15 33.57 3.82 -3.39
N ASN A 16 32.53 4.57 -3.02
CA ASN A 16 32.30 4.92 -1.63
C ASN A 16 31.83 3.71 -0.82
N ALA A 17 32.18 3.71 0.46
CA ALA A 17 31.67 2.73 1.41
C ALA A 17 30.14 2.77 1.48
N GLN A 18 29.54 1.60 1.47
CA GLN A 18 28.12 1.40 1.70
C GLN A 18 27.78 1.81 3.14
N THR A 19 26.72 2.61 3.31
CA THR A 19 26.21 3.00 4.63
C THR A 19 24.82 2.41 4.86
N THR A 20 23.89 2.59 3.92
CA THR A 20 22.47 2.30 4.14
C THR A 20 21.88 1.62 2.92
N LYS A 21 21.17 0.49 3.12
CA LYS A 21 20.37 -0.19 2.08
C LYS A 21 21.11 -0.48 0.77
N GLY A 22 22.42 -0.69 0.80
CA GLY A 22 23.22 -0.98 -0.40
C GLY A 22 24.00 0.22 -0.94
N TYR A 23 23.67 1.43 -0.52
CA TYR A 23 24.23 2.64 -1.10
C TYR A 23 25.13 3.39 -0.11
N CYS A 24 26.02 4.23 -0.64
CA CYS A 24 26.64 5.29 0.15
C CYS A 24 25.61 6.35 0.52
N ARG A 25 25.93 7.25 1.47
CA ARG A 25 24.97 8.26 1.95
C ARG A 25 24.35 9.10 0.83
N LEU A 26 25.15 9.52 -0.16
CA LEU A 26 24.69 10.33 -1.28
C LEU A 26 23.75 9.55 -2.20
N HIS A 27 24.13 8.33 -2.61
CA HIS A 27 23.29 7.52 -3.49
C HIS A 27 22.06 6.93 -2.78
N TYR A 28 22.10 6.77 -1.47
CA TYR A 28 20.90 6.45 -0.70
C TYR A 28 19.86 7.58 -0.82
N LEU A 29 20.29 8.84 -0.67
CA LEU A 29 19.41 9.99 -0.88
C LEU A 29 18.96 10.07 -2.35
N LYS A 30 19.86 9.92 -3.32
CA LYS A 30 19.44 9.91 -4.75
C LYS A 30 18.31 8.89 -5.02
N ASN A 31 18.41 7.70 -4.42
CA ASN A 31 17.49 6.59 -4.64
C ASN A 31 16.34 6.51 -3.60
N TRP A 32 16.21 7.47 -2.67
CA TRP A 32 15.32 7.32 -1.50
C TRP A 32 13.85 7.15 -1.88
N LYS A 33 13.37 7.88 -2.90
CA LYS A 33 11.97 7.82 -3.35
C LYS A 33 11.64 6.43 -3.91
N GLY A 34 12.52 5.89 -4.77
CA GLY A 34 12.36 4.55 -5.33
C GLY A 34 12.41 3.47 -4.25
N LEU A 35 13.35 3.58 -3.31
CA LEU A 35 13.45 2.66 -2.17
C LEU A 35 12.20 2.68 -1.28
N LYS A 36 11.62 3.86 -1.05
CA LYS A 36 10.38 4.02 -0.26
C LYS A 36 9.19 3.40 -0.99
N SER A 37 9.03 3.67 -2.29
CA SER A 37 7.95 3.11 -3.11
C SER A 37 8.01 1.57 -3.17
N GLU A 38 9.20 1.01 -3.41
CA GLU A 38 9.41 -0.44 -3.44
C GLU A 38 9.13 -1.09 -2.08
N ALA A 39 9.49 -0.42 -0.98
CA ALA A 39 9.18 -0.88 0.37
C ALA A 39 7.66 -0.88 0.64
N HIS A 40 6.95 0.16 0.19
CA HIS A 40 5.49 0.23 0.29
C HIS A 40 4.81 -0.88 -0.50
N LYS A 41 5.23 -1.10 -1.76
CA LYS A 41 4.73 -2.19 -2.60
C LYS A 41 4.90 -3.56 -1.92
N LYS A 42 6.09 -3.85 -1.39
CA LYS A 42 6.35 -5.11 -0.68
C LYS A 42 5.53 -5.27 0.59
N ALA A 43 5.25 -4.17 1.30
CA ALA A 43 4.38 -4.19 2.46
C ALA A 43 2.94 -4.56 2.07
N ALA A 44 2.41 -3.95 1.00
CA ALA A 44 1.09 -4.28 0.45
C ALA A 44 1.01 -5.73 -0.02
N GLU A 45 2.01 -6.23 -0.76
CA GLU A 45 2.07 -7.64 -1.18
C GLU A 45 2.09 -8.62 0.01
N ARG A 46 2.81 -8.27 1.07
CA ARG A 46 2.85 -9.08 2.29
C ARG A 46 1.51 -9.08 3.01
N LEU A 47 0.82 -7.94 3.07
CA LEU A 47 -0.52 -7.84 3.65
C LEU A 47 -1.52 -8.68 2.86
N ASN A 48 -1.51 -8.58 1.53
CA ASN A 48 -2.38 -9.38 0.66
C ASN A 48 -2.17 -10.87 0.90
N ARG A 49 -0.91 -11.34 0.93
CA ARG A 49 -0.61 -12.75 1.22
C ARG A 49 -1.10 -13.19 2.60
N TYR A 50 -1.02 -12.30 3.59
CA TYR A 50 -1.52 -12.58 4.94
C TYR A 50 -3.05 -12.71 4.94
N VAL A 51 -3.76 -11.79 4.29
CA VAL A 51 -5.22 -11.83 4.14
C VAL A 51 -5.65 -13.09 3.39
N GLU A 52 -5.00 -13.41 2.26
CA GLU A 52 -5.24 -14.65 1.50
C GLU A 52 -5.04 -15.90 2.38
N GLY A 53 -4.00 -15.92 3.20
CA GLY A 53 -3.74 -17.01 4.14
C GLY A 53 -4.85 -17.17 5.17
N ILE A 54 -5.39 -16.07 5.70
CA ILE A 54 -6.53 -16.09 6.62
C ILE A 54 -7.79 -16.60 5.93
N VAL A 55 -8.12 -16.03 4.76
CA VAL A 55 -9.32 -16.39 3.98
C VAL A 55 -9.29 -17.87 3.62
N LYS A 56 -8.13 -18.39 3.20
CA LYS A 56 -7.95 -19.81 2.90
C LYS A 56 -8.13 -20.70 4.12
N LYS A 57 -7.72 -20.24 5.31
CA LYS A 57 -7.76 -21.03 6.55
C LYS A 57 -9.15 -21.05 7.20
N TYR A 58 -9.94 -19.99 7.04
CA TYR A 58 -11.25 -19.86 7.65
C TYR A 58 -12.30 -19.31 6.67
N PRO A 59 -12.62 -20.05 5.59
CA PRO A 59 -13.58 -19.58 4.58
C PRO A 59 -14.98 -19.39 5.18
N ASP A 60 -15.44 -20.34 6.01
CA ASP A 60 -16.81 -20.33 6.54
C ASP A 60 -17.05 -19.23 7.57
N ARG A 61 -16.07 -18.98 8.46
CA ARG A 61 -16.17 -17.94 9.49
C ARG A 61 -16.22 -16.54 8.88
N TYR A 62 -15.48 -16.28 7.80
CA TYR A 62 -15.57 -15.02 7.07
C TYR A 62 -16.92 -14.84 6.39
N MET A 63 -17.43 -15.90 5.74
CA MET A 63 -18.75 -15.86 5.12
C MET A 63 -19.87 -15.66 6.15
N GLU A 64 -19.73 -16.18 7.37
CA GLU A 64 -20.67 -15.94 8.46
C GLU A 64 -20.67 -14.50 8.96
N VAL A 65 -19.49 -13.90 9.16
CA VAL A 65 -19.37 -12.48 9.53
C VAL A 65 -19.94 -11.59 8.43
N ILE A 66 -19.55 -11.82 7.17
CA ILE A 66 -20.08 -11.05 6.02
C ILE A 66 -21.59 -11.22 5.89
N ARG A 67 -22.14 -12.43 6.05
CA ARG A 67 -23.60 -12.66 6.02
C ARG A 67 -24.31 -11.96 7.18
N LYS A 68 -23.68 -11.88 8.36
CA LYS A 68 -24.22 -11.17 9.52
C LYS A 68 -24.28 -9.67 9.24
N ASP A 69 -23.19 -9.10 8.74
CA ASP A 69 -23.09 -7.67 8.43
C ASP A 69 -24.03 -7.27 7.28
N LEU A 70 -24.16 -8.11 6.23
CA LEU A 70 -25.10 -7.87 5.13
C LEU A 70 -26.57 -8.02 5.53
N ARG A 71 -26.89 -8.79 6.58
CA ARG A 71 -28.27 -8.93 7.09
C ARG A 71 -28.72 -7.74 7.93
N GLY A 72 -27.80 -6.96 8.48
CA GLY A 72 -28.11 -5.83 9.37
C GLY A 72 -27.62 -4.50 8.82
N LYS A 73 -28.46 -3.74 8.10
CA LYS A 73 -28.15 -2.34 7.72
C LYS A 73 -27.73 -1.47 8.93
N LYS A 74 -28.32 -1.73 10.10
CA LYS A 74 -28.05 -1.04 11.37
C LYS A 74 -26.65 -1.26 11.94
N ASP A 75 -25.99 -2.37 11.58
CA ASP A 75 -24.66 -2.72 12.08
C ASP A 75 -23.55 -2.16 11.18
N PHE A 76 -23.91 -1.72 9.96
CA PHE A 76 -23.00 -1.16 8.96
C PHE A 76 -22.93 0.38 9.02
N GLU A 77 -24.05 1.03 9.37
CA GLU A 77 -24.16 2.51 9.51
C GLU A 77 -23.09 3.15 10.41
N PRO A 78 -22.72 2.60 11.58
CA PRO A 78 -21.74 3.23 12.47
C PRO A 78 -20.32 3.32 11.88
N PHE A 79 -20.00 2.52 10.86
CA PHE A 79 -18.70 2.54 10.17
C PHE A 79 -18.68 3.50 8.97
N LEU A 80 -19.84 3.95 8.48
CA LEU A 80 -19.95 4.96 7.42
C LEU A 80 -19.78 6.38 7.98
N ASP A 81 -20.12 6.56 9.26
CA ASP A 81 -20.04 7.84 9.98
C ASP A 81 -18.78 7.94 10.87
N ASP A 82 -17.82 7.03 10.77
CA ASP A 82 -16.59 7.07 11.57
C ASP A 82 -15.65 8.21 11.10
N PRO A 83 -15.50 9.31 11.86
CA PRO A 83 -14.58 10.39 11.51
C PRO A 83 -13.10 9.99 11.73
N ALA A 84 -12.83 8.80 12.29
CA ALA A 84 -11.50 8.18 12.32
C ALA A 84 -11.16 7.42 11.02
N GLY A 85 -12.03 7.49 10.00
CA GLY A 85 -11.66 7.29 8.59
C GLY A 85 -10.73 8.42 8.12
N GLU A 86 -9.54 8.44 8.70
CA GLU A 86 -8.48 9.42 8.50
C GLU A 86 -8.24 9.74 7.02
N ASP A 87 -8.25 11.04 6.73
CA ASP A 87 -7.50 11.67 5.64
C ASP A 87 -7.66 11.03 4.26
N VAL A 88 -8.90 10.68 3.88
CA VAL A 88 -9.21 10.31 2.49
C VAL A 88 -8.70 11.39 1.53
N GLN A 89 -8.78 12.66 1.94
CA GLN A 89 -8.21 13.80 1.25
C GLN A 89 -6.69 13.66 1.05
N GLY A 90 -5.91 13.41 2.09
CA GLY A 90 -4.46 13.24 2.00
C GLY A 90 -4.01 11.96 1.31
N ILE A 91 -4.78 10.87 1.40
CA ILE A 91 -4.56 9.66 0.59
C ILE A 91 -4.81 9.98 -0.90
N MET A 92 -5.85 10.74 -1.22
CA MET A 92 -6.14 11.20 -2.58
C MET A 92 -5.06 12.16 -3.09
N GLU A 93 -4.56 13.08 -2.25
CA GLU A 93 -3.44 13.96 -2.57
C GLU A 93 -2.13 13.19 -2.80
N ASP A 94 -1.82 12.19 -1.96
CA ASP A 94 -0.65 11.30 -2.10
C ASP A 94 -0.71 10.45 -3.38
N LEU A 95 -1.92 10.10 -3.83
CA LEU A 95 -2.17 9.37 -5.07
C LEU A 95 -2.32 10.31 -6.29
N GLY A 96 -2.27 11.63 -6.09
CA GLY A 96 -2.35 12.63 -7.16
C GLY A 96 -3.76 12.89 -7.69
N TYR A 97 -4.80 12.50 -6.96
CA TYR A 97 -6.21 12.76 -7.26
C TYR A 97 -6.66 14.06 -6.58
N THR A 98 -6.03 15.16 -6.98
CA THR A 98 -6.19 16.47 -6.33
C THR A 98 -7.32 17.33 -6.91
N ASP A 99 -7.87 16.94 -8.06
CA ASP A 99 -8.92 17.70 -8.76
C ASP A 99 -10.14 16.82 -9.11
N ASP A 100 -11.30 17.50 -9.18
CA ASP A 100 -12.59 16.86 -9.47
C ASP A 100 -12.59 16.15 -10.84
N GLU A 101 -11.79 16.63 -11.81
CA GLU A 101 -11.68 16.04 -13.15
C GLU A 101 -11.03 14.65 -13.11
N SER A 102 -10.01 14.46 -12.28
CA SER A 102 -9.31 13.20 -12.08
C SER A 102 -10.21 12.16 -11.39
N ILE A 103 -11.03 12.62 -10.44
CA ILE A 103 -12.01 11.80 -9.74
C ILE A 103 -13.14 11.39 -10.68
N GLU A 104 -13.64 12.31 -11.53
CA GLU A 104 -14.66 12.02 -12.54
C GLU A 104 -14.20 11.01 -13.60
N ARG A 105 -12.93 11.09 -14.04
CA ARG A 105 -12.34 10.07 -14.95
C ARG A 105 -12.31 8.69 -14.31
N LEU A 106 -12.00 8.59 -13.02
CA LEU A 106 -12.04 7.33 -12.26
C LEU A 106 -13.47 6.77 -12.18
N LEU A 107 -14.44 7.62 -11.82
CA LEU A 107 -15.85 7.24 -11.74
C LEU A 107 -16.41 6.80 -13.10
N ASN A 108 -16.00 7.45 -14.18
CA ASN A 108 -16.39 7.05 -15.53
C ASN A 108 -15.78 5.71 -15.95
N ASN A 109 -14.57 5.39 -15.50
CA ASN A 109 -13.95 4.07 -15.75
C ASN A 109 -14.56 2.94 -14.91
N LEU A 110 -15.22 3.27 -13.78
CA LEU A 110 -15.88 2.31 -12.90
C LEU A 110 -17.37 2.08 -13.23
N ARG A 111 -17.96 2.90 -14.12
CA ARG A 111 -19.32 2.68 -14.64
C ARG A 111 -19.33 1.43 -15.52
N ILE A 112 -19.58 0.28 -14.90
CA ILE A 112 -20.00 -0.93 -15.60
C ILE A 112 -21.29 -0.58 -16.34
N ASN A 113 -21.30 -0.71 -17.67
CA ASN A 113 -22.49 -0.53 -18.49
C ASN A 113 -23.63 -1.38 -17.92
N LYS A 114 -24.67 -0.73 -17.41
CA LYS A 114 -25.97 -1.34 -17.16
C LYS A 114 -26.68 -1.49 -18.50
N GLU A 115 -26.22 -2.44 -19.30
CA GLU A 115 -27.06 -3.05 -20.33
C GLU A 115 -27.13 -4.55 -20.07
N PHE A 116 -27.88 -4.91 -19.02
CA PHE A 116 -28.66 -6.14 -18.87
C PHE A 116 -29.76 -5.90 -17.82
#